data_AF-A0A7C0WP91-F1
#
_entry.id   AF-A0A7C0WP91-F1
#
_cell.length_a   1.000
_cell.length_b   1.000
_cell.length_c   1.000
_cell.angle_alpha   90.00
_cell.angle_beta   90.00
_cell.angle_gamma   90.00
#
_symmetry.space_group_name_H-M   'P 1'
#
loop_
_entity.id
_entity.type
_entity.pdbx_description
1 polymer ?
#
loop_
_entity_poly.entity_id
_entity_poly.type
_entity_poly.pdbx_seq_one_letter_code
_entity_poly.pdbx_strand_id
1 'polypeptide(L)'
;MERSKLAPQESHWRDLFDRFDEKAAVEKLDTRIGQQRRAITLAGRVLIIRNMPGFSDFQAALRDIRDYVVSQLVSPGAENDVMRQLQGQCQAYDNILAVMEKGDVRVKALEEGLQELQNQRATIVRPKTNQEAAR
;
A
#
# COMPACT_ATOMS: atom_id res chain seq x y z
N MET A 1 -15.73 -0.99 58.92
CA MET A 1 -16.03 -2.32 58.33
C MET A 1 -17.32 -2.14 57.55
N GLU A 2 -17.46 -2.38 56.26
CA GLU A 2 -16.65 -3.07 55.24
C GLU A 2 -16.93 -2.37 53.90
N ARG A 3 -15.90 -2.06 53.10
CA ARG A 3 -16.09 -1.76 51.67
C ARG A 3 -16.12 -3.10 50.95
N SER A 4 -17.34 -3.57 50.69
CA SER A 4 -17.60 -4.83 49.99
C SER A 4 -16.95 -4.83 48.61
N LYS A 5 -16.35 -5.99 48.31
CA LYS A 5 -15.44 -6.26 47.20
C LYS A 5 -16.19 -6.35 45.87
N LEU A 6 -16.34 -5.22 45.16
CA LEU A 6 -16.70 -5.21 43.74
C LEU A 6 -15.45 -4.82 42.95
N ALA A 7 -14.69 -5.80 42.44
CA ALA A 7 -13.51 -5.50 41.60
C ALA A 7 -12.91 -6.63 40.72
N PRO A 8 -13.34 -7.91 40.72
CA PRO A 8 -12.71 -8.87 39.79
C PRO A 8 -13.25 -8.81 38.35
N GLN A 9 -14.58 -8.75 38.17
CA GLN A 9 -15.21 -8.87 36.84
C GLN A 9 -14.99 -7.64 35.96
N GLU A 10 -15.07 -6.42 36.49
CA GLU A 10 -14.88 -5.20 35.68
C GLU A 10 -13.45 -5.06 35.15
N SER A 11 -12.44 -5.55 35.89
CA SER A 11 -11.05 -5.54 35.41
C SER A 11 -10.84 -6.50 34.25
N HIS A 12 -11.47 -7.69 34.29
CA HIS A 12 -11.36 -8.69 33.24
C HIS A 12 -11.98 -8.22 31.92
N TRP A 13 -13.14 -7.55 31.98
CA TRP A 13 -13.78 -7.01 30.78
C TRP A 13 -12.96 -5.85 30.17
N ARG A 14 -12.41 -4.94 30.99
CA ARG A 14 -11.52 -3.88 30.50
C ARG A 14 -10.27 -4.45 29.84
N ASP A 15 -9.64 -5.44 30.46
CA ASP A 15 -8.50 -6.16 29.89
C ASP A 15 -8.82 -6.81 28.53
N LEU A 16 -10.03 -7.37 28.38
CA LEU A 16 -10.47 -7.97 27.11
C LEU A 16 -10.77 -6.92 26.04
N PHE A 17 -11.39 -5.80 26.41
CA PHE A 17 -11.63 -4.67 25.49
C PHE A 17 -10.32 -4.02 25.04
N ASP A 18 -9.40 -3.76 25.96
CA ASP A 18 -8.09 -3.18 25.66
C ASP A 18 -7.28 -4.11 24.72
N ARG A 19 -7.33 -5.42 24.94
CA ARG A 19 -6.70 -6.42 24.04
C ARG A 19 -7.39 -6.51 22.68
N PHE A 20 -8.70 -6.30 22.60
CA PHE A 20 -9.44 -6.30 21.35
C PHE A 20 -9.09 -5.06 20.51
N ASP A 21 -9.02 -3.90 21.13
CA ASP A 21 -8.61 -2.65 20.48
C ASP A 21 -7.14 -2.67 20.06
N GLU A 22 -6.27 -3.26 20.90
CA GLU A 22 -4.87 -3.53 20.54
C GLU A 22 -4.77 -4.41 19.29
N LYS A 23 -5.50 -5.53 19.27
CA LYS A 23 -5.52 -6.45 18.12
C LYS A 23 -6.00 -5.77 16.85
N ALA A 24 -7.09 -5.00 16.91
CA ALA A 24 -7.62 -4.28 15.76
C ALA A 24 -6.64 -3.19 15.27
N ALA A 25 -5.91 -2.53 16.18
CA ALA A 25 -4.88 -1.56 15.84
C ALA A 25 -3.67 -2.23 15.15
N VAL A 26 -3.23 -3.39 15.66
CA VAL A 26 -2.14 -4.18 15.07
C VAL A 26 -2.51 -4.69 13.68
N GLU A 27 -3.72 -5.21 13.48
CA GLU A 27 -4.18 -5.69 12.16
C GLU A 27 -4.22 -4.57 11.11
N LYS A 28 -4.67 -3.36 11.51
CA LYS A 28 -4.63 -2.17 10.64
C LYS A 28 -3.20 -1.78 10.27
N LEU A 29 -2.27 -1.82 11.24
CA LEU A 29 -0.86 -1.53 10.98
C LEU A 29 -0.21 -2.60 10.10
N ASP A 30 -0.49 -3.88 10.31
CA ASP A 30 0.01 -4.98 9.49
C ASP A 30 -0.46 -4.88 8.04
N THR A 31 -1.71 -4.48 7.83
CA THR A 31 -2.25 -4.19 6.49
C THR A 31 -1.47 -3.05 5.82
N ARG A 32 -1.24 -1.94 6.54
CA ARG A 32 -0.49 -0.78 6.02
C ARG A 32 0.97 -1.12 5.73
N ILE A 33 1.63 -1.87 6.62
CA ILE A 33 3.00 -2.40 6.42
C ILE A 33 3.04 -3.28 5.17
N GLY A 34 2.07 -4.17 4.99
CA GLY A 34 1.97 -5.02 3.80
C GLY A 34 1.76 -4.24 2.50
N GLN A 35 0.96 -3.18 2.53
CA GLN A 35 0.77 -2.28 1.38
C GLN A 35 2.06 -1.50 1.08
N GLN A 36 2.71 -0.96 2.10
CA GLN A 36 3.97 -0.21 1.97
C GLN A 36 5.09 -1.06 1.37
N ARG A 37 5.25 -2.31 1.82
CA ARG A 37 6.23 -3.26 1.25
C ARG A 37 5.98 -3.55 -0.23
N ARG A 38 4.72 -3.69 -0.63
CA ARG A 38 4.33 -3.88 -2.04
C ARG A 38 4.68 -2.65 -2.87
N ALA A 39 4.41 -1.45 -2.34
CA ALA A 39 4.77 -0.20 -3.00
C ALA A 39 6.30 -0.08 -3.20
N ILE A 40 7.10 -0.42 -2.18
CA ILE A 40 8.58 -0.44 -2.28
C ILE A 40 9.04 -1.41 -3.35
N THR A 41 8.50 -2.64 -3.35
CA THR A 41 8.87 -3.67 -4.34
C THR A 41 8.56 -3.21 -5.76
N LEU A 42 7.38 -2.62 -5.98
CA LEU A 42 7.00 -2.10 -7.29
C LEU A 42 7.89 -0.93 -7.71
N ALA A 43 8.13 0.04 -6.82
CA ALA A 43 8.99 1.19 -7.08
C ALA A 43 10.43 0.76 -7.42
N GLY A 44 10.98 -0.22 -6.70
CA GLY A 44 12.29 -0.79 -6.99
C GLY A 44 12.36 -1.45 -8.37
N ARG A 45 11.33 -2.20 -8.78
CA ARG A 45 11.26 -2.79 -10.13
C ARG A 45 11.19 -1.73 -11.22
N VAL A 46 10.42 -0.67 -11.01
CA VAL A 46 10.32 0.44 -11.97
C VAL A 46 11.67 1.16 -12.10
N LEU A 47 12.37 1.39 -10.99
CA LEU A 47 13.70 1.99 -11.00
C LEU A 47 14.70 1.15 -11.79
N ILE A 48 14.68 -0.18 -11.62
CA ILE A 48 15.51 -1.10 -12.41
C ILE A 48 15.22 -0.96 -13.89
N ILE A 49 13.95 -1.02 -14.29
CA ILE A 49 13.53 -0.91 -15.71
C ILE A 49 13.96 0.45 -16.28
N ARG A 50 13.84 1.52 -15.50
CA ARG A 50 14.23 2.88 -15.92
C ARG A 50 15.72 3.03 -16.18
N ASN A 51 16.54 2.32 -15.43
CA ASN A 51 17.99 2.34 -15.57
C ASN A 51 18.49 1.37 -16.67
N MET A 52 17.60 0.60 -17.30
CA MET A 52 18.00 -0.24 -18.43
C MET A 52 18.31 0.61 -19.68
N PRO A 53 19.35 0.26 -20.44
CA PRO A 53 19.59 0.87 -21.74
C PRO A 53 18.36 0.76 -22.65
N GLY A 54 18.02 1.82 -23.37
CA GLY A 54 16.86 1.87 -24.25
C GLY A 54 15.51 2.08 -23.54
N PHE A 55 15.51 2.34 -22.23
CA PHE A 55 14.26 2.66 -21.51
C PHE A 55 13.55 3.90 -22.07
N SER A 56 14.31 4.94 -22.44
CA SER A 56 13.76 6.14 -23.10
C SER A 56 13.03 5.78 -24.38
N ASP A 57 13.61 4.88 -25.18
CA ASP A 57 13.10 4.48 -26.48
C ASP A 57 11.87 3.59 -26.31
N PHE A 58 11.90 2.70 -25.33
CA PHE A 58 10.74 1.90 -24.92
C PHE A 58 9.58 2.78 -24.44
N GLN A 59 9.85 3.79 -23.62
CA GLN A 59 8.85 4.73 -23.13
C GLN A 59 8.27 5.57 -24.28
N ALA A 60 9.10 6.00 -25.23
CA ALA A 60 8.66 6.68 -26.43
C ALA A 60 7.76 5.78 -27.30
N ALA A 61 8.19 4.54 -27.58
CA ALA A 61 7.40 3.58 -28.34
C ALA A 61 6.04 3.28 -27.69
N LEU A 62 5.97 3.23 -26.36
CA LEU A 62 4.69 3.09 -25.65
C LEU A 62 3.77 4.30 -25.83
N ARG A 63 4.32 5.52 -25.83
CA ARG A 63 3.54 6.73 -26.12
C ARG A 63 3.04 6.72 -27.55
N ASP A 64 3.89 6.33 -28.51
CA ASP A 64 3.51 6.24 -29.92
C ASP A 64 2.37 5.22 -30.14
N ILE A 65 2.45 4.05 -29.50
CA ILE A 65 1.37 3.05 -29.54
C ILE A 65 0.09 3.61 -28.91
N ARG A 66 0.20 4.28 -27.76
CA ARG A 66 -0.95 4.87 -27.07
C ARG A 66 -1.62 5.94 -27.93
N ASP A 67 -0.85 6.82 -28.56
CA ASP A 67 -1.37 7.87 -29.43
C ASP A 67 -1.97 7.29 -30.72
N TYR A 68 -1.39 6.21 -31.26
CA TYR A 68 -2.02 5.45 -32.34
C TYR A 68 -3.39 4.88 -31.92
N VAL A 69 -3.50 4.24 -30.76
CA VAL A 69 -4.78 3.70 -30.26
C VAL A 69 -5.80 4.82 -30.02
N VAL A 70 -5.37 5.96 -29.47
CA VAL A 70 -6.23 7.14 -29.32
C VAL A 70 -6.71 7.65 -30.68
N SER A 71 -5.86 7.65 -31.70
CA SER A 71 -6.28 8.06 -33.06
C SER A 71 -7.38 7.17 -33.63
N GLN A 72 -7.38 5.87 -33.30
CA GLN A 72 -8.43 4.92 -33.71
C GLN A 72 -9.77 5.17 -33.02
N LEU A 73 -9.79 5.79 -31.82
CA LEU A 73 -11.02 6.18 -31.13
C LEU A 73 -11.74 7.36 -31.79
N VAL A 74 -11.02 8.18 -32.55
CA VAL A 74 -11.60 9.35 -33.24
C VAL A 74 -12.09 8.99 -34.64
N SER A 75 -11.80 7.77 -35.12
CA SER A 75 -12.23 7.28 -36.43
C SER A 75 -13.75 7.07 -36.49
N PRO A 76 -14.47 7.79 -37.38
CA PRO A 76 -15.91 7.58 -37.54
C PRO A 76 -16.17 6.20 -38.17
N GLY A 77 -16.91 5.34 -37.46
CA GLY A 77 -17.34 4.02 -37.94
C GLY A 77 -16.98 2.82 -37.06
N ALA A 78 -16.31 3.01 -35.93
CA ALA A 78 -16.03 1.92 -35.00
C ALA A 78 -17.30 1.45 -34.26
N GLU A 79 -17.53 0.14 -34.26
CA GLU A 79 -18.58 -0.49 -33.45
C GLU A 79 -18.35 -0.25 -31.95
N ASN A 80 -19.43 -0.17 -31.16
CA ASN A 80 -19.38 0.15 -29.73
C ASN A 80 -18.42 -0.77 -28.93
N ASP A 81 -18.32 -2.04 -29.31
CA ASP A 81 -17.43 -3.01 -28.65
C ASP A 81 -15.95 -2.74 -28.94
N VAL A 82 -15.63 -2.35 -30.18
CA VAL A 82 -14.28 -1.94 -30.59
C VAL A 82 -13.86 -0.67 -29.86
N MET A 83 -14.77 0.30 -29.76
CA MET A 83 -14.54 1.54 -29.01
C MET A 83 -14.24 1.28 -27.53
N ARG A 84 -15.00 0.38 -26.89
CA ARG A 84 -14.76 -0.02 -25.50
C ARG A 84 -13.41 -0.71 -25.31
N GLN A 85 -13.02 -1.57 -26.25
CA GLN A 85 -11.72 -2.24 -26.21
C GLN A 85 -10.56 -1.23 -26.34
N LEU A 86 -10.64 -0.32 -27.31
CA LEU A 86 -9.64 0.73 -27.53
C LEU A 86 -9.52 1.66 -26.31
N GLN A 87 -10.64 2.04 -25.68
CA GLN A 87 -10.62 2.81 -24.42
C GLN A 87 -9.91 2.05 -23.29
N GLY A 88 -10.19 0.76 -23.13
CA GLY A 88 -9.50 -0.09 -22.16
C GLY A 88 -8.00 -0.18 -22.41
N GLN A 89 -7.58 -0.25 -23.68
CA GLN A 89 -6.17 -0.23 -24.07
C GLN A 89 -5.52 1.12 -23.76
N CYS A 90 -6.14 2.25 -24.12
CA CYS A 90 -5.64 3.58 -23.75
C CYS A 90 -5.44 3.70 -22.23
N GLN A 91 -6.42 3.25 -21.44
CA GLN A 91 -6.32 3.29 -19.99
C GLN A 91 -5.19 2.39 -19.45
N ALA A 92 -4.96 1.23 -20.07
CA ALA A 92 -3.84 0.36 -19.72
C ALA A 92 -2.48 1.02 -20.00
N TYR A 93 -2.32 1.64 -21.18
CA TYR A 93 -1.10 2.37 -21.52
C TYR A 93 -0.87 3.59 -20.62
N ASP A 94 -1.91 4.36 -20.32
CA ASP A 94 -1.83 5.50 -19.40
C ASP A 94 -1.40 5.06 -17.99
N ASN A 95 -1.91 3.92 -17.50
CA ASN A 95 -1.49 3.35 -16.22
C ASN A 95 -0.02 2.91 -16.23
N ILE A 96 0.42 2.25 -17.30
CA ILE A 96 1.81 1.82 -17.48
C ILE A 96 2.75 3.03 -17.53
N LEU A 97 2.41 4.05 -18.32
CA LEU A 97 3.17 5.30 -18.41
C LEU A 97 3.21 6.03 -17.07
N ALA A 98 2.08 6.11 -16.35
CA ALA A 98 2.03 6.75 -15.03
C ALA A 98 2.94 6.04 -14.01
N VAL A 99 2.98 4.70 -14.03
CA VAL A 99 3.89 3.92 -13.18
C VAL A 99 5.35 4.20 -13.53
N MET A 100 5.68 4.30 -14.82
CA MET A 100 7.04 4.57 -15.28
C MET A 100 7.52 6.01 -15.03
N GLU A 101 6.64 6.99 -15.21
CA GLU A 101 6.96 8.42 -15.01
C GLU A 101 7.02 8.81 -13.54
N LYS A 102 6.15 8.23 -12.70
CA LYS A 102 6.05 8.55 -11.26
C LYS A 102 6.83 7.60 -10.37
N GLY A 103 7.47 6.58 -10.93
CA GLY A 103 8.30 5.62 -10.18
C GLY A 103 9.49 6.24 -9.47
N ASP A 104 9.91 7.44 -9.90
CA ASP A 104 11.04 8.17 -9.31
C ASP A 104 10.74 8.86 -7.98
N VAL A 105 9.50 8.78 -7.50
CA VAL A 105 9.08 9.46 -6.29
C VAL A 105 8.87 8.41 -5.21
N ARG A 106 9.90 8.28 -4.34
CA ARG A 106 9.82 7.81 -2.92
C ARG A 106 10.27 6.38 -2.58
N VAL A 107 11.25 5.72 -3.19
CA VAL A 107 11.75 4.46 -2.57
C VAL A 107 12.25 4.73 -1.14
N LYS A 108 13.12 5.73 -0.95
CA LYS A 108 13.62 6.13 0.37
C LYS A 108 12.52 6.60 1.33
N ALA A 109 11.61 7.45 0.88
CA ALA A 109 10.51 7.92 1.73
C ALA A 109 9.48 6.80 2.01
N LEU A 110 9.32 5.81 1.12
CA LEU A 110 8.51 4.63 1.39
C LEU A 110 9.19 3.72 2.42
N GLU A 111 10.52 3.57 2.36
CA GLU A 111 11.33 2.85 3.35
C GLU A 111 11.29 3.53 4.72
N GLU A 112 11.43 4.85 4.79
CA GLU A 112 11.30 5.65 6.01
C GLU A 112 9.89 5.47 6.61
N GLY A 113 8.84 5.56 5.80
CA GLY A 113 7.47 5.30 6.25
C GLY A 113 7.22 3.86 6.68
N LEU A 114 7.88 2.88 6.05
CA LEU A 114 7.81 1.48 6.48
C LEU A 114 8.45 1.30 7.87
N GLN A 115 9.61 1.91 8.09
CA GLN A 115 10.29 1.86 9.38
C GLN A 115 9.46 2.52 10.49
N GLU A 116 8.80 3.64 10.19
CA GLU A 116 7.90 4.30 11.14
C GLU A 116 6.71 3.40 11.53
N LEU A 117 6.05 2.77 10.56
CA LEU A 117 4.96 1.84 10.81
C LEU A 117 5.41 0.61 11.63
N GLN A 118 6.63 0.11 11.36
CA GLN A 118 7.21 -0.99 12.13
C GLN A 118 7.51 -0.58 13.58
N ASN A 119 8.01 0.64 13.80
CA ASN A 119 8.22 1.19 15.13
C ASN A 119 6.88 1.34 15.90
N GLN A 120 5.83 1.87 15.24
CA GLN A 120 4.48 1.98 15.81
C GLN A 120 3.93 0.61 16.20
N ARG A 121 4.10 -0.41 15.34
CA ARG A 121 3.69 -1.78 15.66
C ARG A 121 4.44 -2.34 16.87
N ALA A 122 5.75 -2.13 16.96
CA ALA A 122 6.57 -2.61 18.07
C ALA A 122 6.21 -1.93 19.41
N THR A 123 5.74 -0.68 19.37
CA THR A 123 5.26 0.01 20.58
C THR A 123 3.93 -0.52 21.11
N ILE A 124 3.03 -0.95 20.21
CA ILE A 124 1.73 -1.50 20.58
C ILE A 124 1.91 -2.94 21.11
N VAL A 125 2.72 -3.75 20.43
CA VAL A 125 2.98 -5.17 20.77
C VAL A 125 3.99 -5.33 21.91
N ARG A 126 4.26 -4.29 22.73
CA ARG A 126 5.29 -4.41 23.79
C ARG A 126 4.96 -5.59 24.71
N PRO A 127 5.94 -6.48 24.99
CA PRO A 127 5.74 -7.54 25.95
C PRO A 127 5.44 -6.89 27.30
N LYS A 128 4.38 -7.35 27.98
CA LYS A 128 4.13 -7.03 29.40
C LYS A 128 5.43 -7.26 30.14
N THR A 129 6.13 -6.18 30.45
CA THR A 129 7.44 -6.25 31.09
C THR A 129 7.15 -6.64 32.53
N ASN A 130 7.58 -7.83 32.92
CA ASN A 130 7.66 -8.41 34.26
C ASN A 130 7.52 -7.41 35.43
N GLN A 131 6.30 -6.96 35.74
CA GLN A 131 5.98 -6.31 37.02
C GLN A 131 4.95 -7.08 37.85
N GLU A 132 4.39 -8.16 37.32
CA GLU A 132 3.48 -9.06 38.06
C GLU A 132 4.17 -10.32 38.62
N ALA A 133 5.47 -10.53 38.35
CA ALA A 133 6.22 -11.68 38.88
C ALA A 133 6.95 -11.38 40.21
N ALA A 134 6.76 -10.19 40.80
CA ALA A 134 7.46 -9.78 42.02
C ALA A 134 6.54 -9.04 43.00
N ARG A 135 5.34 -9.58 43.27
CA ARG A 135 4.58 -9.31 44.49
C ARG A 135 3.90 -10.57 45.00
#